data_AF-K1SCJ7-F1
#
_entry.id   AF-K1SCJ7-F1
#
_cell.length_a   1.000
_cell.length_b   1.000
_cell.length_c   1.000
_cell.angle_alpha   90.00
_cell.angle_beta   90.00
_cell.angle_gamma   90.00
#
_symmetry.space_group_name_H-M   'P 1'
#
loop_
_entity.id
_entity.type
_entity.pdbx_description
1 polymer ?
#
loop_
_entity_poly.entity_id
_entity_poly.type
_entity_poly.pdbx_seq_one_letter_code
_entity_poly.pdbx_strand_id
1 'polypeptide(L)'
;YDNLTPKQAQDVGVAIIHQELNMCRHLSVAENMFLDKYFHIGGDEVPKHRWHLCPHCQAKMKELGLKNEDELQCYFMNRVNDYCKSKGKQAFMWSWDLKNDKLLSEDLGFTKCGDMDTGNRPFIDTSASAYYIDLPYGYISLKNTADHRLYSGNCLGSEATLWTEYVPNMTRADKVTYPRLGAMAQTVWHGDNTYEQFAKNLDYYYSFLDKNGSVIPN
;
A
#
# COMPACT_ATOMS: atom_id res chain seq x y z
N TYR A 1 7.77 -16.47 22.96
CA TYR A 1 6.45 -16.03 22.47
C TYR A 1 5.94 -16.91 21.33
N ASP A 2 6.83 -17.61 20.65
CA ASP A 2 6.56 -18.37 19.42
C ASP A 2 5.48 -19.45 19.53
N ASN A 3 5.15 -19.94 20.72
CA ASN A 3 4.14 -21.01 20.90
C ASN A 3 2.81 -20.52 21.49
N LEU A 4 2.66 -19.21 21.73
CA LEU A 4 1.38 -18.68 22.17
C LEU A 4 0.38 -18.68 21.00
N THR A 5 -0.90 -18.82 21.28
CA THR A 5 -1.97 -18.46 20.33
C THR A 5 -2.17 -16.94 20.35
N PRO A 6 -2.77 -16.33 19.29
CA PRO A 6 -3.07 -14.89 19.29
C PRO A 6 -3.86 -14.43 20.51
N LYS A 7 -4.82 -15.25 20.98
CA LYS A 7 -5.62 -14.95 22.18
C LYS A 7 -4.79 -14.96 23.46
N GLN A 8 -3.97 -16.01 23.65
CA GLN A 8 -3.05 -16.06 24.79
C GLN A 8 -2.06 -14.90 24.78
N ALA A 9 -1.58 -14.49 23.61
CA ALA A 9 -0.69 -13.35 23.47
C ALA A 9 -1.37 -12.03 23.83
N GLN A 10 -2.65 -11.86 23.46
CA GLN A 10 -3.46 -10.72 23.87
C GLN A 10 -3.64 -10.67 25.39
N ASP A 11 -3.96 -11.81 26.00
CA ASP A 11 -4.21 -11.91 27.45
C ASP A 11 -2.97 -11.56 28.29
N VAL A 12 -1.76 -11.86 27.80
CA VAL A 12 -0.50 -11.51 28.48
C VAL A 12 0.11 -10.18 28.01
N GLY A 13 -0.62 -9.39 27.21
CA GLY A 13 -0.17 -8.07 26.74
C GLY A 13 0.96 -8.09 25.72
N VAL A 14 1.21 -9.23 25.08
CA VAL A 14 2.28 -9.43 24.08
C VAL A 14 1.76 -9.63 22.67
N ALA A 15 0.46 -9.40 22.42
CA ALA A 15 -0.15 -9.60 21.10
C ALA A 15 0.63 -8.94 19.96
N ILE A 16 1.18 -7.74 20.21
CA ILE A 16 1.92 -6.99 19.20
C ILE A 16 3.21 -7.72 18.81
N ILE A 17 4.08 -8.01 19.78
CA ILE A 17 5.33 -8.74 19.51
C ILE A 17 5.06 -10.19 19.11
N HIS A 18 3.93 -10.78 19.51
CA HIS A 18 3.52 -12.11 19.11
C HIS A 18 3.10 -12.16 17.65
N GLN A 19 2.28 -11.20 17.21
CA GLN A 19 1.90 -11.05 15.82
C GLN A 19 3.15 -10.79 14.99
N GLU A 20 4.06 -9.93 15.45
CA GLU A 20 5.33 -9.66 14.78
C GLU A 20 6.24 -10.90 14.70
N LEU A 21 6.37 -11.68 15.77
CA LEU A 21 7.23 -12.87 15.79
C LEU A 21 6.63 -14.06 15.03
N ASN A 22 5.30 -14.13 14.90
CA ASN A 22 4.57 -15.26 14.29
C ASN A 22 3.92 -14.94 12.95
N MET A 23 3.99 -13.71 12.44
CA MET A 23 3.39 -13.35 11.14
C MET A 23 3.87 -14.25 10.02
N CYS A 24 5.17 -14.58 9.99
CA CYS A 24 5.75 -15.51 9.03
C CYS A 24 5.05 -16.89 9.04
N ARG A 25 4.60 -17.38 10.20
CA ARG A 25 3.85 -18.65 10.26
C ARG A 25 2.47 -18.52 9.65
N HIS A 26 1.81 -17.37 9.83
CA HIS A 26 0.50 -17.09 9.24
C HIS A 26 0.57 -16.86 7.73
N LEU A 27 1.69 -16.33 7.22
CA LEU A 27 1.91 -16.13 5.79
C LEU A 27 1.91 -17.45 5.00
N SER A 28 2.26 -18.57 5.62
CA SER A 28 2.23 -19.88 4.95
C SER A 28 0.87 -20.27 4.38
N VAL A 29 -0.24 -19.82 4.98
CA VAL A 29 -1.59 -20.06 4.44
C VAL A 29 -1.80 -19.25 3.16
N ALA A 30 -1.44 -17.96 3.19
CA ALA A 30 -1.53 -17.08 2.04
C ALA A 30 -0.61 -17.55 0.90
N GLU A 31 0.60 -18.01 1.20
CA GLU A 31 1.54 -18.56 0.20
C GLU A 31 0.97 -19.73 -0.59
N ASN A 32 0.24 -20.63 0.07
CA ASN A 32 -0.37 -21.78 -0.58
C ASN A 32 -1.59 -21.41 -1.44
N MET A 33 -2.17 -20.22 -1.22
CA MET A 33 -3.33 -19.73 -1.96
C MET A 33 -2.96 -18.75 -3.08
N PHE A 34 -1.94 -17.92 -2.87
CA PHE A 34 -1.50 -16.88 -3.80
C PHE A 34 -0.16 -17.24 -4.43
N LEU A 35 -0.21 -17.69 -5.69
CA LEU A 35 0.96 -18.15 -6.43
C LEU A 35 1.80 -16.99 -6.99
N ASP A 36 1.27 -15.77 -6.96
CA ASP A 36 1.91 -14.56 -7.47
C ASP A 36 3.30 -14.30 -6.88
N LYS A 37 4.18 -13.71 -7.70
CA LYS A 37 5.56 -13.38 -7.30
C LYS A 37 5.59 -12.32 -6.19
N TYR A 38 4.61 -11.43 -6.15
CA TYR A 38 4.61 -10.24 -5.30
C TYR A 38 3.71 -10.42 -4.09
N PHE A 39 4.16 -9.93 -2.93
CA PHE A 39 3.38 -9.94 -1.69
C PHE A 39 3.42 -8.55 -1.06
N HIS A 40 2.26 -7.93 -0.86
CA HIS A 40 2.17 -6.67 -0.13
C HIS A 40 2.10 -6.94 1.37
N ILE A 41 3.00 -6.31 2.16
CA ILE A 41 3.15 -6.54 3.60
C ILE A 41 2.63 -5.39 4.46
N GLY A 42 1.98 -4.40 3.85
CA GLY A 42 1.38 -3.24 4.54
C GLY A 42 2.45 -2.28 5.01
N GLY A 43 2.52 -2.04 6.32
CA GLY A 43 3.61 -1.31 6.96
C GLY A 43 3.39 0.20 7.13
N ASP A 44 2.20 0.70 6.85
CA ASP A 44 1.76 2.07 7.04
C ASP A 44 1.24 2.36 8.46
N GLU A 45 1.25 3.64 8.83
CA GLU A 45 0.57 4.23 10.01
C GLU A 45 0.78 3.50 11.34
N VAL A 46 1.99 2.99 11.58
CA VAL A 46 2.26 2.15 12.76
C VAL A 46 2.39 3.02 14.03
N PRO A 47 1.43 2.95 14.97
CA PRO A 47 1.42 3.83 16.13
C PRO A 47 2.44 3.39 17.19
N LYS A 48 3.52 4.14 17.35
CA LYS A 48 4.65 3.76 18.22
C LYS A 48 4.34 3.76 19.71
N HIS A 49 3.30 4.49 20.16
CA HIS A 49 2.98 4.61 21.58
C HIS A 49 2.77 3.25 22.28
N ARG A 50 2.24 2.24 21.56
CA ARG A 50 2.05 0.91 22.14
C ARG A 50 3.37 0.18 22.38
N TRP A 51 4.35 0.39 21.51
CA TRP A 51 5.69 -0.18 21.67
C TRP A 51 6.46 0.48 22.82
N HIS A 52 6.25 1.78 23.05
CA HIS A 52 6.80 2.50 24.21
C HIS A 52 6.31 1.88 25.53
N LEU A 53 5.03 1.54 25.59
CA LEU A 53 4.40 0.97 26.79
C LEU A 53 4.63 -0.55 26.94
N CYS A 54 5.09 -1.23 25.91
CA CYS A 54 5.23 -2.69 25.89
C CYS A 54 6.61 -3.11 26.43
N PRO A 55 6.70 -3.75 27.62
CA PRO A 55 7.98 -4.17 28.18
C PRO A 55 8.74 -5.14 27.28
N HIS A 56 8.02 -5.92 26.47
CA HIS A 56 8.60 -6.88 25.54
C HIS A 56 9.20 -6.23 24.30
N CYS A 57 8.55 -5.19 23.76
CA CYS A 57 9.13 -4.38 22.68
C CYS A 57 10.39 -3.67 23.18
N GLN A 58 10.35 -3.08 24.38
CA GLN A 58 11.52 -2.45 25.01
C GLN A 58 12.66 -3.44 25.23
N ALA A 59 12.36 -4.64 25.74
CA ALA A 59 13.36 -5.70 25.91
C ALA A 59 13.95 -6.15 24.57
N LYS A 60 13.13 -6.31 23.53
CA LYS A 60 13.59 -6.71 22.19
C LYS A 60 14.46 -5.62 21.54
N MET A 61 14.11 -4.34 21.68
CA MET A 61 14.96 -3.24 21.22
C MET A 61 16.32 -3.26 21.91
N LYS A 62 16.35 -3.47 23.24
CA LYS A 62 17.60 -3.58 23.99
C LYS A 62 18.44 -4.78 23.56
N GLU A 63 17.81 -5.93 23.33
CA GLU A 63 18.47 -7.14 22.81
C GLU A 63 19.11 -6.91 21.44
N LEU A 64 18.40 -6.21 20.55
CA LEU A 64 18.84 -5.92 19.19
C LEU A 64 19.73 -4.67 19.07
N GLY A 65 19.92 -3.91 20.16
CA GLY A 65 20.67 -2.66 20.15
C GLY A 65 20.02 -1.53 19.36
N LEU A 66 18.68 -1.54 19.24
CA LEU A 66 17.91 -0.54 18.50
C LEU A 66 17.72 0.73 19.32
N LYS A 67 17.75 1.89 18.65
CA LYS A 67 17.67 3.20 19.32
C LYS A 67 16.25 3.61 19.67
N ASN A 68 15.28 3.20 18.85
CA ASN A 68 13.89 3.59 18.98
C ASN A 68 12.96 2.64 18.22
N GLU A 69 11.67 2.88 18.40
CA GLU A 69 10.56 2.16 17.81
C GLU A 69 10.53 2.23 16.28
N ASP A 70 11.02 3.30 15.65
CA ASP A 70 11.09 3.38 14.18
C ASP A 70 12.11 2.35 13.64
N GLU A 71 13.24 2.14 14.33
CA GLU A 71 14.19 1.08 13.99
C GLU A 71 13.62 -0.32 14.25
N LEU A 72 12.76 -0.48 15.27
CA LEU A 72 12.03 -1.73 15.52
C LEU A 72 11.07 -2.08 14.37
N GLN A 73 10.37 -1.09 13.81
CA GLN A 73 9.56 -1.30 12.61
C GLN A 73 10.44 -1.77 11.45
N CYS A 74 11.56 -1.08 11.18
CA CYS A 74 12.45 -1.44 10.08
C CYS A 74 12.98 -2.89 10.23
N TYR A 75 13.40 -3.26 11.44
CA TYR A 75 13.81 -4.63 11.76
C TYR A 75 12.70 -5.64 11.44
N PHE A 76 11.47 -5.35 11.87
CA PHE A 76 10.33 -6.22 11.65
C PHE A 76 10.01 -6.36 10.14
N MET A 77 9.95 -5.25 9.40
CA MET A 77 9.69 -5.27 7.96
C MET A 77 10.77 -6.06 7.20
N ASN A 78 12.05 -5.91 7.57
CA ASN A 78 13.14 -6.68 6.98
C ASN A 78 13.01 -8.18 7.24
N ARG A 79 12.65 -8.57 8.48
CA ARG A 79 12.42 -9.99 8.81
C ARG A 79 11.32 -10.61 7.96
N VAL A 80 10.26 -9.84 7.67
CA VAL A 80 9.14 -10.29 6.83
C VAL A 80 9.56 -10.37 5.36
N ASN A 81 10.31 -9.37 4.88
CA ASN A 81 10.90 -9.39 3.54
C ASN A 81 11.83 -10.60 3.34
N ASP A 82 12.72 -10.88 4.30
CA ASP A 82 13.62 -12.04 4.27
C ASP A 82 12.84 -13.36 4.22
N TYR A 83 11.74 -13.43 4.97
CA TYR A 83 10.84 -14.58 4.91
C TYR A 83 10.21 -14.74 3.53
N CYS A 84 9.60 -13.69 2.95
CA CYS A 84 9.06 -13.71 1.60
C CYS A 84 10.12 -14.13 0.57
N LYS A 85 11.33 -13.59 0.69
CA LYS A 85 12.48 -13.93 -0.17
C LYS A 85 12.87 -15.40 -0.07
N SER A 86 12.87 -15.98 1.13
CA SER A 86 13.11 -17.42 1.34
C SER A 86 12.10 -18.33 0.62
N LYS A 87 10.96 -17.76 0.21
CA LYS A 87 9.88 -18.42 -0.54
C LYS A 87 9.87 -18.06 -2.03
N GLY A 88 10.87 -17.33 -2.51
CA GLY A 88 10.94 -16.84 -3.88
C GLY A 88 9.93 -15.74 -4.19
N LYS A 89 9.39 -15.06 -3.17
CA LYS A 89 8.45 -13.94 -3.30
C LYS A 89 9.19 -12.61 -3.10
N GLN A 90 8.71 -11.56 -3.75
CA GLN A 90 9.20 -10.20 -3.60
C GLN A 90 8.19 -9.37 -2.79
N ALA A 91 8.63 -8.80 -1.66
CA ALA A 91 7.76 -8.02 -0.80
C ALA A 91 7.61 -6.57 -1.30
N PHE A 92 6.43 -5.99 -1.08
CA PHE A 92 6.11 -4.58 -1.26
C PHE A 92 5.50 -4.01 0.00
N MET A 93 5.83 -2.77 0.36
CA MET A 93 5.24 -2.08 1.51
C MET A 93 4.77 -0.68 1.14
N TRP A 94 3.84 -0.13 1.90
CA TRP A 94 3.46 1.28 1.77
C TRP A 94 4.64 2.19 2.10
N SER A 95 4.80 3.28 1.34
CA SER A 95 5.85 4.27 1.59
C SER A 95 5.49 5.30 2.67
N TRP A 96 4.27 5.26 3.22
CA TRP A 96 3.72 6.31 4.08
C TRP A 96 4.33 6.30 5.49
N ASP A 97 4.61 7.49 6.02
CA ASP A 97 5.12 7.72 7.38
C ASP A 97 6.46 7.03 7.72
N LEU A 98 7.28 6.76 6.70
CA LEU A 98 8.65 6.25 6.87
C LEU A 98 9.64 7.39 7.14
N LYS A 99 10.11 7.52 8.38
CA LYS A 99 11.11 8.55 8.74
C LYS A 99 12.53 8.23 8.30
N ASN A 100 12.90 6.95 8.24
CA ASN A 100 14.24 6.51 7.86
C ASN A 100 14.19 5.15 7.15
N ASP A 101 14.22 5.19 5.83
CA ASP A 101 14.18 4.02 4.96
C ASP A 101 15.56 3.37 4.78
N LYS A 102 16.65 3.98 5.26
CA LYS A 102 18.02 3.43 5.12
C LYS A 102 18.23 2.13 5.90
N LEU A 103 17.39 1.88 6.89
CA LEU A 103 17.40 0.64 7.66
C LEU A 103 16.59 -0.47 6.98
N LEU A 104 15.78 -0.16 5.98
CA LEU A 104 15.03 -1.15 5.21
C LEU A 104 15.91 -1.79 4.14
N SER A 105 15.66 -3.07 3.86
CA SER A 105 16.39 -3.79 2.83
C SER A 105 16.28 -3.12 1.45
N GLU A 106 17.35 -3.17 0.66
CA GLU A 106 17.41 -2.58 -0.69
C GLU A 106 16.62 -3.38 -1.74
N ASP A 107 16.16 -4.59 -1.41
CA ASP A 107 15.30 -5.42 -2.27
C ASP A 107 13.81 -5.35 -1.91
N LEU A 108 13.44 -4.55 -0.90
CA LEU A 108 12.06 -4.29 -0.55
C LEU A 108 11.43 -3.27 -1.52
N GLY A 109 10.32 -3.65 -2.15
CA GLY A 109 9.58 -2.75 -3.04
C GLY A 109 8.66 -1.78 -2.29
N PHE A 110 8.28 -0.69 -2.94
CA PHE A 110 7.38 0.32 -2.37
C PHE A 110 6.11 0.52 -3.17
N THR A 111 5.00 0.68 -2.47
CA THR A 111 3.79 1.33 -2.99
C THR A 111 3.91 2.81 -2.63
N LYS A 112 4.27 3.63 -3.63
CA LYS A 112 4.76 5.00 -3.47
C LYS A 112 3.58 5.98 -3.44
N CYS A 113 3.19 6.41 -2.24
CA CYS A 113 2.04 7.29 -2.01
C CYS A 113 2.33 8.78 -2.30
N GLY A 114 3.58 9.19 -2.36
CA GLY A 114 3.97 10.59 -2.52
C GLY A 114 5.45 10.74 -2.84
N ASP A 115 6.00 11.94 -2.70
CA ASP A 115 7.41 12.22 -3.02
C ASP A 115 8.36 11.57 -2.01
N MET A 116 8.88 10.40 -2.38
CA MET A 116 9.90 9.63 -1.68
C MET A 116 11.02 9.26 -2.67
N ASP A 117 12.27 9.35 -2.24
CA ASP A 117 13.39 8.76 -2.98
C ASP A 117 13.44 7.25 -2.68
N THR A 118 13.13 6.42 -3.67
CA THR A 118 13.20 4.96 -3.56
C THR A 118 14.59 4.41 -3.88
N GLY A 119 15.54 5.26 -4.30
CA GLY A 119 16.81 4.83 -4.87
C GLY A 119 16.58 3.87 -6.04
N ASN A 120 17.25 2.72 -5.99
CA ASN A 120 17.08 1.65 -6.99
C ASN A 120 15.97 0.65 -6.67
N ARG A 121 15.28 0.80 -5.53
CA ARG A 121 14.20 -0.13 -5.15
C ARG A 121 13.05 -0.03 -6.14
N PRO A 122 12.43 -1.17 -6.53
CA PRO A 122 11.28 -1.17 -7.40
C PRO A 122 10.07 -0.56 -6.68
N PHE A 123 9.24 0.17 -7.40
CA PHE A 123 8.03 0.76 -6.81
C PHE A 123 6.83 0.77 -7.74
N ILE A 124 5.65 0.89 -7.15
CA ILE A 124 4.36 1.13 -7.81
C ILE A 124 3.95 2.56 -7.49
N ASP A 125 3.73 3.38 -8.52
CA ASP A 125 3.23 4.74 -8.34
C ASP A 125 1.76 4.69 -7.90
N THR A 126 1.51 5.06 -6.64
CA THR A 126 0.18 5.09 -6.03
C THR A 126 -0.06 6.47 -5.46
N SER A 127 0.31 7.50 -6.23
CA SER A 127 0.31 8.88 -5.77
C SER A 127 -1.03 9.30 -5.16
N ALA A 128 -1.01 9.65 -3.88
CA ALA A 128 -2.17 10.10 -3.13
C ALA A 128 -2.71 11.45 -3.61
N SER A 129 -1.98 12.18 -4.46
CA SER A 129 -2.49 13.39 -5.10
C SER A 129 -3.28 13.12 -6.38
N ALA A 130 -3.28 11.88 -6.90
CA ALA A 130 -3.86 11.55 -8.21
C ALA A 130 -4.73 10.29 -8.21
N TYR A 131 -4.36 9.26 -7.45
CA TYR A 131 -4.86 7.89 -7.60
C TYR A 131 -5.56 7.32 -6.35
N TYR A 132 -5.75 8.12 -5.29
CA TYR A 132 -6.65 7.79 -4.18
C TYR A 132 -8.10 8.11 -4.58
N ILE A 133 -8.73 7.17 -5.29
CA ILE A 133 -10.03 7.36 -5.93
C ILE A 133 -11.20 7.28 -4.96
N ASP A 134 -11.00 6.93 -3.70
CA ASP A 134 -11.99 7.07 -2.63
C ASP A 134 -12.24 8.54 -2.26
N LEU A 135 -11.23 9.40 -2.40
CA LEU A 135 -11.31 10.80 -2.01
C LEU A 135 -12.31 11.57 -2.88
N PRO A 136 -13.02 12.58 -2.33
CA PRO A 136 -13.95 13.40 -3.09
C PRO A 136 -13.30 14.12 -4.27
N TYR A 137 -14.06 14.39 -5.33
CA TYR A 137 -13.60 15.12 -6.52
C TYR A 137 -13.09 16.54 -6.22
N GLY A 138 -13.53 17.15 -5.12
CA GLY A 138 -12.99 18.44 -4.66
C GLY A 138 -11.57 18.35 -4.08
N TYR A 139 -11.11 17.16 -3.70
CA TYR A 139 -9.74 16.90 -3.25
C TYR A 139 -8.88 16.38 -4.40
N ILE A 140 -9.35 15.35 -5.10
CA ILE A 140 -8.69 14.78 -6.28
C ILE A 140 -9.67 14.83 -7.44
N SER A 141 -9.53 15.86 -8.26
CA SER A 141 -10.34 16.06 -9.44
C SER A 141 -9.95 15.08 -10.56
N LEU A 142 -10.84 14.92 -11.55
CA LEU A 142 -10.51 14.18 -12.76
C LEU A 142 -9.27 14.74 -13.47
N LYS A 143 -9.05 16.06 -13.39
CA LYS A 143 -7.86 16.72 -13.93
C LYS A 143 -6.59 16.30 -13.20
N ASN A 144 -6.63 16.19 -11.87
CA ASN A 144 -5.46 15.71 -11.09
C ASN A 144 -5.06 14.29 -11.53
N THR A 145 -6.05 13.40 -11.72
CA THR A 145 -5.81 12.04 -12.18
C THR A 145 -5.29 11.98 -13.63
N ALA A 146 -5.92 12.72 -14.56
CA ALA A 146 -5.56 12.69 -15.97
C ALA A 146 -4.18 13.32 -16.26
N ASP A 147 -3.85 14.39 -15.54
CA ASP A 147 -2.60 15.13 -15.74
C ASP A 147 -1.42 14.56 -14.95
N HIS A 148 -1.66 13.58 -14.07
CA HIS A 148 -0.57 12.96 -13.31
C HIS A 148 0.50 12.41 -14.25
N ARG A 149 1.75 12.52 -13.82
CA ARG A 149 2.91 11.99 -14.53
C ARG A 149 3.55 10.99 -13.61
N LEU A 150 3.71 9.76 -14.11
CA LEU A 150 4.30 8.70 -13.32
C LEU A 150 5.71 9.09 -12.88
N TYR A 151 6.06 8.78 -11.64
CA TYR A 151 7.41 8.97 -11.15
C TYR A 151 8.42 8.18 -11.99
N SER A 152 9.58 8.78 -12.25
CA SER A 152 10.70 8.12 -12.95
C SER A 152 11.52 7.24 -11.99
N GLY A 153 12.44 6.45 -12.54
CA GLY A 153 13.28 5.52 -11.79
C GLY A 153 12.85 4.07 -12.02
N ASN A 154 12.98 3.22 -11.00
CA ASN A 154 12.57 1.80 -11.06
C ASN A 154 11.05 1.64 -10.82
N CYS A 155 10.25 2.42 -11.55
CA CYS A 155 8.79 2.35 -11.54
C CYS A 155 8.32 1.12 -12.32
N LEU A 156 7.61 0.20 -11.68
CA LEU A 156 7.06 -1.00 -12.33
C LEU A 156 5.69 -0.75 -12.96
N GLY A 157 5.00 0.30 -12.55
CA GLY A 157 3.63 0.61 -12.95
C GLY A 157 2.94 1.52 -11.95
N SER A 158 1.62 1.55 -12.00
CA SER A 158 0.81 2.42 -11.14
C SER A 158 -0.46 1.73 -10.66
N GLU A 159 -0.95 2.15 -9.50
CA GLU A 159 -2.14 1.61 -8.83
C GLU A 159 -3.10 2.74 -8.42
N ALA A 160 -4.40 2.49 -8.57
CA ALA A 160 -5.45 3.32 -7.95
C ALA A 160 -6.01 2.61 -6.72
N THR A 161 -6.10 3.35 -5.63
CA THR A 161 -6.57 2.85 -4.34
C THR A 161 -8.00 3.30 -4.08
N LEU A 162 -8.86 2.34 -3.75
CA LEU A 162 -10.22 2.58 -3.29
C LEU A 162 -10.31 2.13 -1.83
N TRP A 163 -10.03 3.05 -0.90
CA TRP A 163 -10.35 2.86 0.51
C TRP A 163 -11.88 2.90 0.71
N THR A 164 -12.39 2.12 1.67
CA THR A 164 -13.83 1.78 1.73
C THR A 164 -14.56 2.28 2.96
N GLU A 165 -13.93 3.09 3.80
CA GLU A 165 -14.49 3.68 5.03
C GLU A 165 -15.83 4.39 4.76
N TYR A 166 -15.94 5.07 3.61
CA TYR A 166 -17.13 5.80 3.18
C TYR A 166 -17.73 5.27 1.87
N VAL A 167 -17.50 3.98 1.55
CA VAL A 167 -18.00 3.31 0.34
C VAL A 167 -18.88 2.12 0.75
N PRO A 168 -20.13 2.35 1.18
CA PRO A 168 -20.96 1.31 1.80
C PRO A 168 -21.60 0.33 0.79
N ASN A 169 -21.53 0.62 -0.51
CA ASN A 169 -22.15 -0.19 -1.55
C ASN A 169 -21.49 0.03 -2.92
N MET A 170 -21.79 -0.87 -3.87
CA MET A 170 -21.24 -0.81 -5.23
C MET A 170 -21.64 0.45 -6.00
N THR A 171 -22.84 0.99 -5.77
CA THR A 171 -23.25 2.26 -6.38
C THR A 171 -22.32 3.41 -5.98
N ARG A 172 -21.89 3.45 -4.71
CA ARG A 172 -20.90 4.44 -4.26
C ARG A 172 -19.53 4.14 -4.83
N ALA A 173 -19.13 2.87 -4.88
CA ALA A 173 -17.84 2.43 -5.44
C ALA A 173 -17.69 2.87 -6.91
N ASP A 174 -18.70 2.64 -7.74
CA ASP A 174 -18.70 3.05 -9.15
C ASP A 174 -18.55 4.57 -9.30
N LYS A 175 -19.32 5.34 -8.52
CA LYS A 175 -19.34 6.80 -8.59
C LYS A 175 -18.01 7.46 -8.23
N VAL A 176 -17.22 6.84 -7.37
CA VAL A 176 -15.90 7.39 -7.00
C VAL A 176 -14.79 6.82 -7.89
N THR A 177 -14.96 5.61 -8.40
CA THR A 177 -14.01 4.97 -9.32
C THR A 177 -14.04 5.63 -10.70
N TYR A 178 -15.23 5.84 -11.27
CA TYR A 178 -15.40 6.33 -12.63
C TYR A 178 -15.77 7.81 -12.66
N PRO A 179 -15.20 8.60 -13.58
CA PRO A 179 -14.33 8.17 -14.69
C PRO A 179 -12.82 8.16 -14.39
N ARG A 180 -12.40 8.40 -13.14
CA ARG A 180 -10.97 8.56 -12.77
C ARG A 180 -10.12 7.35 -13.12
N LEU A 181 -10.63 6.14 -12.91
CA LEU A 181 -9.92 4.91 -13.28
C LEU A 181 -9.63 4.84 -14.80
N GLY A 182 -10.56 5.31 -15.63
CA GLY A 182 -10.34 5.41 -17.09
C GLY A 182 -9.26 6.41 -17.46
N ALA A 183 -9.24 7.57 -16.80
CA ALA A 183 -8.21 8.58 -17.01
C ALA A 183 -6.82 8.07 -16.62
N MET A 184 -6.71 7.38 -15.48
CA MET A 184 -5.49 6.71 -15.06
C MET A 184 -5.06 5.64 -16.06
N ALA A 185 -5.98 4.76 -16.49
CA ALA A 185 -5.67 3.70 -17.44
C ALA A 185 -5.09 4.26 -18.75
N GLN A 186 -5.64 5.38 -19.24
CA GLN A 186 -5.08 6.07 -20.41
C GLN A 186 -3.66 6.57 -20.15
N THR A 187 -3.40 7.21 -19.00
CA THR A 187 -2.05 7.69 -18.62
C THR A 187 -1.05 6.54 -18.53
N VAL A 188 -1.39 5.46 -17.83
CA VAL A 188 -0.49 4.33 -17.59
C VAL A 188 -0.21 3.55 -18.87
N TRP A 189 -1.20 3.42 -19.76
CA TRP A 189 -1.04 2.69 -21.02
C TRP A 189 -0.30 3.48 -22.10
N HIS A 190 -0.63 4.77 -22.27
CA HIS A 190 -0.01 5.60 -23.31
C HIS A 190 1.31 6.25 -22.87
N GLY A 191 1.55 6.38 -21.57
CA GLY A 191 2.73 7.04 -21.00
C GLY A 191 2.57 8.55 -20.81
N ASP A 192 1.60 9.17 -21.48
CA ASP A 192 1.17 10.54 -21.24
C ASP A 192 -0.33 10.72 -21.48
N ASN A 193 -0.93 11.68 -20.79
CA ASN A 193 -2.34 12.07 -20.96
C ASN A 193 -2.55 13.49 -20.43
N THR A 194 -3.59 14.18 -20.87
CA THR A 194 -4.09 15.38 -20.20
C THR A 194 -5.59 15.29 -20.04
N TYR A 195 -6.12 16.08 -19.11
CA TYR A 195 -7.56 16.25 -18.97
C TYR A 195 -8.23 16.62 -20.29
N GLU A 196 -7.65 17.53 -21.07
CA GLU A 196 -8.21 17.96 -22.35
C GLU A 196 -8.21 16.83 -23.39
N GLN A 197 -7.24 15.91 -23.34
CA GLN A 197 -7.21 14.73 -24.20
C GLN A 197 -8.27 13.72 -23.77
N PHE A 198 -8.35 13.41 -22.46
CA PHE A 198 -9.34 12.48 -21.91
C PHE A 198 -10.78 12.98 -22.09
N ALA A 199 -11.01 14.28 -21.85
CA ALA A 199 -12.33 14.91 -21.94
C ALA A 199 -12.99 14.77 -23.31
N LYS A 200 -12.20 14.72 -24.40
CA LYS A 200 -12.72 14.51 -25.77
C LYS A 200 -13.41 13.16 -25.95
N ASN A 201 -13.03 12.16 -25.15
CA ASN A 201 -13.56 10.80 -25.21
C ASN A 201 -14.55 10.51 -24.07
N LEU A 202 -14.86 11.50 -23.23
CA LEU A 202 -15.61 11.28 -21.99
C LEU A 202 -17.04 10.84 -22.27
N ASP A 203 -17.71 11.43 -23.25
CA ASP A 203 -19.07 11.04 -23.65
C ASP A 203 -19.13 9.59 -24.14
N TYR A 204 -18.15 9.17 -24.93
CA TYR A 204 -18.01 7.79 -25.37
C TYR A 204 -17.76 6.85 -24.17
N TYR A 205 -16.88 7.25 -23.25
CA TYR A 205 -16.57 6.45 -22.08
C TYR A 205 -17.77 6.31 -21.15
N TYR A 206 -18.55 7.37 -20.94
CA TYR A 206 -19.82 7.30 -20.20
C TYR A 206 -20.85 6.41 -20.89
N SER A 207 -20.99 6.52 -22.21
CA SER A 207 -21.85 5.60 -22.98
C SER A 207 -21.44 4.13 -22.80
N PHE A 208 -20.13 3.85 -22.77
CA PHE A 208 -19.61 2.52 -22.49
C PHE A 208 -19.93 2.06 -21.06
N LEU A 209 -19.73 2.90 -20.05
CA LEU A 209 -20.00 2.56 -18.64
C LEU A 209 -21.49 2.28 -18.40
N ASP A 210 -22.37 3.12 -18.93
CA ASP A 210 -23.83 2.97 -18.83
C ASP A 210 -24.29 1.64 -19.46
N LYS A 211 -23.79 1.32 -20.65
CA LYS A 211 -24.08 0.05 -21.34
C LYS A 211 -23.65 -1.18 -20.53
N ASN A 212 -22.63 -1.06 -19.68
CA ASN A 212 -22.11 -2.15 -18.85
C ASN A 212 -22.63 -2.11 -17.40
N GLY A 213 -23.60 -1.24 -17.08
CA GLY A 213 -24.27 -1.21 -15.80
C GLY A 213 -23.52 -0.52 -14.66
N SER A 214 -22.46 0.24 -14.97
CA SER A 214 -21.74 1.05 -13.98
C SER A 214 -22.51 2.33 -13.67
N VAL A 215 -22.58 2.72 -12.39
CA VAL A 215 -23.27 3.97 -12.00
C VAL A 215 -22.34 5.17 -12.18
N ILE A 216 -22.67 6.02 -13.14
CA ILE A 216 -21.92 7.22 -13.48
C ILE A 216 -22.25 8.35 -12.48
N PRO A 217 -21.27 9.15 -12.04
CA PRO A 217 -21.57 10.38 -11.29
C PRO A 217 -22.34 11.37 -12.18
N ASN A 218 -23.54 11.77 -11.72
CA ASN A 218 -24.33 12.86 -12.31
C ASN A 218 -23.75 14.23 -11.96
#